data_AF-A0A0B8NST1-F1
#
_entry.id   AF-A0A0B8NST1-F1
#
_cell.length_a   1.000
_cell.length_b   1.000
_cell.length_c   1.000
_cell.angle_alpha   90.00
_cell.angle_beta   90.00
_cell.angle_gamma   90.00
#
_symmetry.space_group_name_H-M   'P 1'
#
loop_
_entity.id
_entity.type
_entity.pdbx_description
1 polymer ?
#
loop_
_entity_poly.entity_id
_entity_poly.type
_entity_poly.pdbx_seq_one_letter_code
_entity_poly.pdbx_strand_id
1 'polypeptide(L)'
;MVDTLKGFAFGLVFSVSLTRFPILFLILMFPALFYCYYYLNRGGSFWLTLMSMLSLLILPMLTYTAEGLAIGFSMGFVVSAWAAILYTFIMHVLVPDPQHITLPEKPGFQDVYIPIAAQFALKSTLVAFPIVAYCITFARMDLLLTMIFAAIFTLKPELSAGKDAGRNSLISTIIGGCVAFVFYWAIVAVPYLRSLSSSILLSPCIWAQTFSLPLPRRSTLGLR
;
A
#
# COMPACT_ATOMS: atom_id res chain seq x y z
N MET A 1 14.57 6.75 -0.06
CA MET A 1 14.14 7.85 0.84
C MET A 1 13.62 9.07 0.06
N VAL A 2 14.33 9.54 -0.96
CA VAL A 2 13.85 10.68 -1.77
C VAL A 2 12.51 10.40 -2.47
N ASP A 3 12.29 9.17 -2.95
CA ASP A 3 11.05 8.77 -3.61
C ASP A 3 9.80 8.89 -2.73
N THR A 4 9.89 8.56 -1.43
CA THR A 4 8.75 8.69 -0.51
C THR A 4 8.35 10.15 -0.35
N LEU A 5 9.35 11.03 -0.20
CA LEU A 5 9.15 12.46 -0.05
C LEU A 5 8.54 13.06 -1.32
N LYS A 6 9.08 12.72 -2.50
CA LYS A 6 8.55 13.18 -3.80
C LYS A 6 7.11 12.74 -4.01
N GLY A 7 6.81 11.46 -3.77
CA GLY A 7 5.46 10.93 -3.95
C GLY A 7 4.44 11.62 -3.04
N PHE A 8 4.75 11.72 -1.74
CA PHE A 8 3.85 12.37 -0.78
C PHE A 8 3.75 13.88 -0.99
N ALA A 9 4.83 14.57 -1.35
CA ALA A 9 4.77 16.00 -1.66
C ALA A 9 3.87 16.26 -2.87
N PHE A 10 3.98 15.43 -3.92
CA PHE A 10 3.11 15.52 -5.08
C PHE A 10 1.64 15.35 -4.71
N GLY A 11 1.28 14.28 -3.99
CA GLY A 11 -0.10 14.06 -3.56
C GLY A 11 -0.63 15.13 -2.59
N LEU A 12 0.24 15.68 -1.74
CA LEU A 12 -0.14 16.72 -0.78
C LEU A 12 -0.45 18.04 -1.48
N VAL A 13 0.42 18.49 -2.38
CA VAL A 13 0.19 19.70 -3.19
C VAL A 13 -1.07 19.52 -4.04
N PHE A 14 -1.21 18.35 -4.68
CA PHE A 14 -2.38 18.01 -5.48
C PHE A 14 -3.66 18.09 -4.64
N SER A 15 -3.66 17.47 -3.45
CA SER A 15 -4.81 17.44 -2.55
C SER A 15 -5.17 18.83 -2.03
N VAL A 16 -4.25 19.52 -1.35
CA VAL A 16 -4.54 20.81 -0.69
C VAL A 16 -4.97 21.88 -1.70
N SER A 17 -4.37 21.89 -2.89
CA SER A 17 -4.68 22.90 -3.91
C SER A 17 -6.03 22.64 -4.61
N LEU A 18 -6.34 21.38 -4.91
CA LEU A 18 -7.47 21.04 -5.78
C LEU A 18 -8.75 20.67 -5.02
N THR A 19 -8.69 20.34 -3.73
CA THR A 19 -9.89 19.99 -2.94
C THR A 19 -10.93 21.12 -2.91
N ARG A 20 -10.51 22.39 -3.08
CA ARG A 20 -11.41 23.55 -3.20
C ARG A 20 -12.28 23.54 -4.46
N PHE A 21 -11.88 22.79 -5.49
CA PHE A 21 -12.55 22.74 -6.80
C PHE A 21 -12.88 21.29 -7.17
N PRO A 22 -13.98 20.70 -6.66
CA PRO A 22 -14.23 19.26 -6.75
C PRO A 22 -14.32 18.72 -8.18
N ILE A 23 -14.88 19.49 -9.11
CA ILE A 23 -14.97 19.10 -10.52
C ILE A 23 -13.57 19.08 -11.16
N LEU A 24 -12.77 20.14 -10.93
CA LEU A 24 -11.41 20.23 -11.44
C LEU A 24 -10.52 19.13 -10.85
N PHE A 25 -10.71 18.83 -9.57
CA PHE A 25 -10.04 17.74 -8.87
C PHE A 25 -10.31 16.39 -9.57
N LEU A 26 -11.56 16.06 -9.88
CA LEU A 26 -11.90 14.80 -10.56
C LEU A 26 -11.30 14.74 -11.97
N ILE A 27 -11.36 15.84 -12.72
CA ILE A 27 -10.78 15.92 -14.07
C ILE A 27 -9.27 15.71 -14.02
N LEU A 28 -8.58 16.28 -13.03
CA LEU A 28 -7.13 16.13 -12.87
C LEU A 28 -6.72 14.81 -12.18
N MET A 29 -7.64 14.16 -11.45
CA MET A 29 -7.38 12.87 -10.83
C MET A 29 -7.18 11.77 -11.88
N PHE A 30 -7.94 11.81 -12.97
CA PHE A 30 -7.79 10.85 -14.08
C PHE A 30 -6.37 10.85 -14.68
N PRO A 31 -5.81 11.99 -15.16
CA PRO A 31 -4.44 12.04 -15.67
C PRO A 31 -3.39 11.80 -14.59
N ALA A 32 -3.64 12.16 -13.33
CA ALA A 32 -2.72 11.87 -12.23
C ALA A 32 -2.58 10.36 -11.97
N LEU A 33 -3.69 9.62 -11.95
CA LEU A 33 -3.70 8.16 -11.86
C LEU A 33 -3.06 7.54 -13.10
N PHE A 34 -3.42 8.02 -14.29
CA PHE A 34 -2.83 7.56 -15.54
C PHE A 34 -1.31 7.72 -15.54
N TYR A 35 -0.80 8.86 -15.09
CA TYR A 35 0.65 9.11 -14.99
C TYR A 35 1.32 8.11 -14.04
N CYS A 36 0.71 7.79 -12.90
CA CYS A 36 1.24 6.80 -11.96
C CYS A 36 1.36 5.41 -12.60
N TYR A 37 0.29 4.92 -13.24
CA TYR A 37 0.31 3.63 -13.93
C TYR A 37 1.28 3.62 -15.11
N TYR A 38 1.31 4.71 -15.88
CA TYR A 38 2.19 4.83 -17.04
C TYR A 38 3.66 4.90 -16.66
N TYR A 39 4.00 5.61 -15.59
CA TYR A 39 5.36 5.66 -15.05
C TYR A 39 5.84 4.27 -14.62
N LEU A 40 5.00 3.47 -13.98
CA LEU A 40 5.35 2.10 -13.60
C LEU A 40 5.51 1.18 -14.82
N ASN A 41 4.59 1.25 -15.78
CA ASN A 41 4.62 0.40 -16.97
C ASN A 41 5.84 0.69 -17.89
N ARG A 42 6.49 1.84 -17.74
CA ARG A 42 7.77 2.18 -18.42
C ARG A 42 9.03 1.70 -17.70
N GLY A 43 8.90 0.93 -16.61
CA GLY A 43 10.03 0.51 -15.79
C GLY A 43 10.43 1.53 -14.72
N GLY A 44 9.52 2.44 -14.35
CA GLY A 44 9.74 3.41 -13.28
C GLY A 44 9.93 2.77 -11.90
N SER A 45 10.29 3.58 -10.91
CA SER A 45 10.41 3.12 -9.53
C SER A 45 9.04 2.69 -8.98
N PHE A 46 8.85 1.38 -8.75
CA PHE A 46 7.67 0.82 -8.08
C PHE A 46 7.36 1.56 -6.77
N TRP A 47 8.40 1.86 -5.99
CA TRP A 47 8.25 2.55 -4.71
C TRP A 47 7.73 3.98 -4.87
N LEU A 48 8.24 4.74 -5.85
CA LEU A 48 7.74 6.09 -6.13
C LEU A 48 6.27 6.05 -6.56
N THR A 49 5.91 5.14 -7.48
CA THR A 49 4.53 4.99 -7.93
C THR A 49 3.60 4.66 -6.77
N LEU A 50 3.98 3.70 -5.93
CA LEU A 50 3.18 3.29 -4.77
C LEU A 50 2.94 4.47 -3.83
N MET A 51 3.97 5.26 -3.54
CA MET A 51 3.87 6.41 -2.65
C MET A 51 3.03 7.54 -3.24
N SER A 52 3.24 7.87 -4.52
CA SER A 52 2.41 8.85 -5.24
C SER A 52 0.95 8.42 -5.25
N MET A 53 0.69 7.15 -5.52
CA MET A 53 -0.67 6.61 -5.56
C MET A 53 -1.35 6.62 -4.20
N LEU A 54 -0.66 6.17 -3.14
CA LEU A 54 -1.17 6.24 -1.76
C LEU A 54 -1.50 7.68 -1.38
N SER A 55 -0.61 8.62 -1.66
CA SER A 55 -0.82 10.03 -1.31
C SER A 55 -1.95 10.68 -2.11
N LEU A 56 -2.08 10.39 -3.40
CA LEU A 56 -3.19 10.86 -4.25
C LEU A 56 -4.55 10.34 -3.80
N LEU A 57 -4.60 9.18 -3.13
CA LEU A 57 -5.85 8.56 -2.71
C LEU A 57 -6.21 8.92 -1.27
N ILE A 58 -5.23 8.89 -0.35
CA ILE A 58 -5.47 9.13 1.08
C ILE A 58 -5.62 10.62 1.37
N LEU A 59 -4.71 11.46 0.86
CA LEU A 59 -4.64 12.86 1.28
C LEU A 59 -5.89 13.67 0.91
N PRO A 60 -6.52 13.48 -0.26
CA PRO A 60 -7.79 14.15 -0.57
C PRO A 60 -8.93 13.80 0.38
N MET A 61 -8.96 12.54 0.83
CA MET A 61 -9.97 12.09 1.78
C MET A 61 -9.75 12.72 3.16
N LEU A 62 -8.49 12.91 3.56
CA LEU A 62 -8.17 13.59 4.82
C LEU A 62 -8.41 15.11 4.76
N THR A 63 -8.14 15.77 3.63
CA THR A 63 -8.39 17.21 3.47
C THR A 63 -9.86 17.57 3.53
N TYR A 64 -10.77 16.66 3.12
CA TYR A 64 -12.22 16.85 3.31
C TYR A 64 -12.62 17.00 4.79
N THR A 65 -11.87 16.37 5.71
CA THR A 65 -12.15 16.47 7.15
C THR A 65 -11.46 17.69 7.74
N ALA A 66 -10.15 17.79 7.57
CA ALA A 66 -9.37 18.96 7.95
C ALA A 66 -8.02 18.98 7.21
N GLU A 67 -7.64 20.14 6.68
CA GLU A 67 -6.37 20.30 5.94
C GLU A 67 -5.15 19.88 6.79
N GLY A 68 -5.15 20.21 8.09
CA GLY A 68 -4.08 19.86 9.02
C GLY A 68 -3.87 18.35 9.21
N LEU A 69 -4.92 17.54 9.04
CA LEU A 69 -4.82 16.07 9.13
C LEU A 69 -4.02 15.49 7.97
N ALA A 70 -4.21 16.01 6.75
CA ALA A 70 -3.47 15.56 5.58
C ALA A 70 -1.97 15.89 5.71
N ILE A 71 -1.65 17.09 6.20
CA ILE A 71 -0.27 17.50 6.45
C ILE A 71 0.36 16.62 7.53
N GLY A 72 -0.29 16.45 8.68
CA GLY A 72 0.19 15.60 9.77
C GLY A 72 0.37 14.14 9.35
N PHE A 73 -0.60 13.58 8.63
CA PHE A 73 -0.53 12.22 8.11
C PHE A 73 0.63 12.06 7.13
N SER A 74 0.83 13.00 6.20
CA SER A 74 1.93 12.91 5.23
C SER A 74 3.30 12.91 5.90
N MET A 75 3.54 13.79 6.87
CA MET A 75 4.80 13.85 7.61
C MET A 75 5.00 12.61 8.46
N GLY A 76 3.96 12.19 9.20
CA GLY A 76 4.00 10.98 10.02
C GLY A 76 4.28 9.73 9.20
N PHE A 77 3.65 9.60 8.03
CA PHE A 77 3.86 8.46 7.13
C PHE A 77 5.28 8.44 6.55
N VAL A 78 5.82 9.59 6.11
CA VAL A 78 7.19 9.68 5.58
C VAL A 78 8.22 9.33 6.65
N VAL A 79 8.09 9.89 7.86
CA VAL A 79 8.98 9.59 9.00
C VAL A 79 8.89 8.12 9.39
N SER A 80 7.68 7.56 9.47
CA SER A 80 7.46 6.14 9.79
C SER A 80 8.05 5.22 8.72
N ALA A 81 7.93 5.57 7.44
CA ALA A 81 8.54 4.82 6.35
C ALA A 81 10.08 4.80 6.46
N TRP A 82 10.69 5.93 6.85
CA TRP A 82 12.13 6.00 7.06
C TRP A 82 12.56 5.21 8.29
N ALA A 83 11.80 5.30 9.39
CA ALA A 83 12.04 4.49 10.58
C ALA A 83 11.96 2.99 10.28
N ALA A 84 11.00 2.56 9.47
CA ALA A 84 10.88 1.16 9.04
C ALA A 84 12.08 0.71 8.20
N ILE A 85 12.54 1.55 7.25
CA ILE A 85 13.75 1.24 6.46
C ILE A 85 14.98 1.13 7.37
N LEU A 86 15.14 2.06 8.31
CA LEU A 86 16.24 2.06 9.26
C LEU A 86 16.21 0.81 10.14
N TYR A 87 15.02 0.43 10.63
CA TYR A 87 14.83 -0.78 11.41
C TYR A 87 15.20 -2.04 10.61
N THR A 88 14.73 -2.16 9.37
CA THR A 88 15.08 -3.29 8.50
C THR A 88 16.58 -3.34 8.23
N PHE A 89 17.22 -2.18 8.03
CA PHE A 89 18.66 -2.10 7.86
C PHE A 89 19.42 -2.58 9.12
N ILE A 90 19.00 -2.13 10.31
CA ILE A 90 19.55 -2.58 11.59
C ILE A 90 19.40 -4.09 11.73
N MET A 91 18.23 -4.64 11.39
CA MET A 91 17.98 -6.07 11.47
C MET A 91 18.83 -6.89 10.50
N HIS A 92 19.06 -6.39 9.28
CA HIS A 92 19.92 -7.07 8.32
C HIS A 92 21.40 -7.05 8.74
N VAL A 93 21.85 -5.99 9.43
CA VAL A 93 23.20 -5.93 10.02
C VAL A 93 23.33 -6.88 11.20
N LEU A 94 22.29 -7.01 12.03
CA LEU A 94 22.29 -7.86 13.22
C LEU A 94 22.17 -9.35 12.87
N VAL A 95 21.36 -9.68 11.86
CA VAL A 95 21.12 -11.04 11.38
C VAL A 95 21.38 -11.06 9.87
N PRO A 96 22.64 -11.31 9.45
CA PRO A 96 23.00 -11.34 8.04
C PRO A 96 22.27 -12.48 7.31
N ASP A 97 21.71 -12.18 6.14
CA ASP A 97 21.08 -13.21 5.32
C ASP A 97 22.12 -14.24 4.83
N PRO A 98 21.87 -15.55 5.00
CA PRO A 98 22.81 -16.60 4.62
C PRO A 98 22.90 -16.82 3.09
N GLN A 99 22.06 -16.15 2.29
CA GLN A 99 22.01 -16.34 0.83
C GLN A 99 22.19 -15.00 0.11
N HIS A 100 23.30 -14.87 -0.61
CA HIS A 100 23.43 -13.83 -1.64
C HIS A 100 22.55 -14.21 -2.82
N ILE A 101 21.31 -13.73 -2.81
CA ILE A 101 20.40 -13.85 -3.95
C ILE A 101 20.88 -12.84 -4.99
N THR A 102 21.24 -13.32 -6.18
CA THR A 102 21.44 -12.46 -7.35
C THR A 102 20.10 -11.82 -7.69
N LEU A 103 19.95 -10.55 -7.33
CA LEU A 103 18.76 -9.78 -7.65
C LEU A 103 18.65 -9.66 -9.18
N PRO A 104 17.50 -9.99 -9.78
CA PRO A 104 17.30 -9.76 -11.20
C PRO A 104 17.50 -8.28 -11.52
N GLU A 105 18.21 -8.00 -12.61
CA GLU A 105 18.52 -6.65 -13.04
C GLU A 105 17.21 -5.89 -13.28
N LYS A 106 17.07 -4.74 -12.62
CA LYS A 106 15.87 -3.93 -12.73
C LYS A 106 15.76 -3.44 -14.18
N PRO A 107 14.65 -3.72 -14.89
CA PRO A 107 14.49 -3.23 -16.25
C PRO A 107 14.66 -1.71 -16.26
N GLY A 108 15.53 -1.22 -17.13
CA GLY A 108 15.86 0.20 -17.22
C GLY A 108 14.63 1.05 -17.54
N PHE A 109 14.55 2.23 -16.92
CA PHE A 109 13.49 3.20 -17.22
C PHE A 109 13.61 3.68 -18.66
N GLN A 110 12.52 3.53 -19.43
CA GLN A 110 12.47 4.00 -20.81
C GLN A 110 11.79 5.38 -20.85
N ASP A 111 12.57 6.41 -21.18
CA ASP A 111 12.05 7.79 -21.24
C ASP A 111 11.24 8.07 -22.52
N VAL A 112 11.34 7.17 -23.51
CA VAL A 112 10.59 7.26 -24.77
C VAL A 112 9.12 6.88 -24.55
N TYR A 113 8.22 7.46 -25.34
CA TYR A 113 6.82 7.08 -25.34
C TYR A 113 6.63 5.64 -25.83
N ILE A 114 5.97 4.81 -25.02
CA ILE A 114 5.69 3.41 -25.36
C ILE A 114 4.17 3.22 -25.46
N PRO A 115 3.62 2.96 -26.66
CA PRO A 115 2.17 2.89 -26.85
C PRO A 115 1.54 1.72 -26.08
N ILE A 116 2.25 0.60 -25.96
CA ILE A 116 1.79 -0.59 -25.24
C ILE A 116 1.65 -0.29 -23.73
N ALA A 117 2.64 0.37 -23.13
CA ALA A 117 2.61 0.79 -21.73
C ALA A 117 1.46 1.77 -21.45
N ALA A 118 1.19 2.69 -22.39
CA ALA A 118 0.10 3.64 -22.30
C ALA A 118 -1.27 2.94 -22.35
N GLN A 119 -1.45 1.95 -23.22
CA GLN A 119 -2.70 1.18 -23.28
C GLN A 119 -2.99 0.41 -21.98
N PHE A 120 -1.97 -0.23 -21.38
CA PHE A 120 -2.12 -0.91 -20.09
C PHE A 120 -2.42 0.07 -18.95
N ALA A 121 -1.76 1.23 -18.95
CA ALA A 121 -2.01 2.29 -17.98
C ALA A 121 -3.44 2.84 -18.10
N LEU A 122 -3.92 3.04 -19.32
CA LEU A 122 -5.28 3.52 -19.58
C LEU A 122 -6.32 2.52 -19.10
N LYS A 123 -6.15 1.22 -19.40
CA LYS A 123 -7.04 0.16 -18.92
C LYS A 123 -7.11 0.13 -17.40
N SER A 124 -5.96 0.22 -16.72
CA SER A 124 -5.89 0.21 -15.25
C SER A 124 -6.52 1.46 -14.64
N THR A 125 -6.31 2.62 -15.26
CA THR A 125 -6.93 3.89 -14.85
C THR A 125 -8.44 3.84 -15.02
N LEU A 126 -8.94 3.30 -16.12
CA LEU A 126 -10.38 3.23 -16.40
C LEU A 126 -11.13 2.30 -15.42
N VAL A 127 -10.43 1.30 -14.86
CA VAL A 127 -10.96 0.43 -13.80
C VAL A 127 -10.89 1.10 -12.43
N ALA A 128 -9.77 1.74 -12.08
CA ALA A 128 -9.58 2.34 -10.76
C ALA A 128 -10.34 3.66 -10.58
N PHE A 129 -10.37 4.50 -11.62
CA PHE A 129 -10.97 5.84 -11.58
C PHE A 129 -12.43 5.87 -11.11
N PRO A 130 -13.37 5.04 -11.59
CA PRO A 130 -14.77 5.12 -11.13
C PRO A 130 -14.90 4.84 -9.64
N ILE A 131 -14.10 3.93 -9.09
CA ILE A 131 -14.06 3.62 -7.66
C ILE A 131 -13.55 4.84 -6.88
N VAL A 132 -12.46 5.44 -7.34
CA VAL A 132 -11.85 6.62 -6.73
C VAL A 132 -12.80 7.82 -6.80
N ALA A 133 -13.38 8.08 -7.96
CA ALA A 133 -14.32 9.17 -8.19
C ALA A 133 -15.55 9.02 -7.29
N TYR A 134 -16.10 7.81 -7.14
CA TYR A 134 -17.21 7.55 -6.23
C TYR A 134 -16.81 7.82 -4.77
N CYS A 135 -15.69 7.27 -4.29
CA CYS A 135 -15.27 7.41 -2.91
C CYS A 135 -15.03 8.88 -2.53
N ILE A 136 -14.36 9.63 -3.41
CA ILE A 136 -14.00 11.03 -3.17
C ILE A 136 -15.24 11.94 -3.29
N THR A 137 -16.06 11.78 -4.33
CA THR A 137 -17.23 12.65 -4.56
C THR A 137 -18.22 12.57 -3.41
N PHE A 138 -18.41 11.38 -2.83
CA PHE A 138 -19.32 11.15 -1.71
C PHE A 138 -18.62 11.13 -0.35
N ALA A 139 -17.34 11.51 -0.28
CA ALA A 139 -16.52 11.55 0.94
C ALA A 139 -16.64 10.28 1.82
N ARG A 140 -16.63 9.10 1.19
CA ARG A 140 -16.79 7.79 1.85
C ARG A 140 -15.49 7.33 2.51
N MET A 141 -15.21 7.86 3.70
CA MET A 141 -14.04 7.50 4.50
C MET A 141 -14.03 6.01 4.89
N ASP A 142 -15.21 5.41 5.02
CA ASP A 142 -15.42 3.98 5.28
C ASP A 142 -14.88 3.08 4.16
N LEU A 143 -14.85 3.58 2.92
CA LEU A 143 -14.37 2.85 1.74
C LEU A 143 -12.91 3.14 1.39
N LEU A 144 -12.22 4.00 2.15
CA LEU A 144 -10.85 4.43 1.87
C LEU A 144 -9.89 3.24 1.67
N LEU A 145 -9.97 2.23 2.54
CA LEU A 145 -9.12 1.05 2.45
C LEU A 145 -9.41 0.23 1.19
N THR A 146 -10.68 0.10 0.82
CA THR A 146 -11.11 -0.65 -0.37
C THR A 146 -10.63 0.03 -1.66
N MET A 147 -10.71 1.37 -1.72
CA MET A 147 -10.22 2.17 -2.83
C MET A 147 -8.70 2.01 -3.01
N ILE A 148 -7.94 2.07 -1.92
CA ILE A 148 -6.48 1.92 -1.96
C ILE A 148 -6.09 0.53 -2.42
N PHE A 149 -6.70 -0.52 -1.87
CA PHE A 149 -6.38 -1.89 -2.29
C PHE A 149 -6.76 -2.14 -3.74
N ALA A 150 -7.93 -1.68 -4.20
CA ALA A 150 -8.32 -1.79 -5.59
C ALA A 150 -7.26 -1.15 -6.51
N ALA A 151 -6.81 0.05 -6.16
CA ALA A 151 -5.80 0.79 -6.90
C ALA A 151 -4.41 0.11 -6.89
N ILE A 152 -3.97 -0.40 -5.73
CA ILE A 152 -2.67 -1.09 -5.62
C ILE A 152 -2.68 -2.42 -6.39
N PHE A 153 -3.79 -3.16 -6.40
CA PHE A 153 -3.86 -4.42 -7.13
C PHE A 153 -3.87 -4.22 -8.64
N THR A 154 -4.46 -3.13 -9.14
CA THR A 154 -4.36 -2.74 -10.55
C THR A 154 -2.99 -2.17 -10.93
N LEU A 155 -2.11 -1.92 -9.95
CA LEU A 155 -0.73 -1.47 -10.21
C LEU A 155 0.16 -2.59 -10.76
N LYS A 156 -0.18 -3.86 -10.53
CA LYS A 156 0.59 -4.98 -11.08
C LYS A 156 0.28 -5.12 -12.58
N PRO A 157 1.30 -5.08 -13.46
CA PRO A 157 1.08 -5.19 -14.91
C PRO A 157 0.57 -6.57 -15.33
N GLU A 158 0.86 -7.61 -14.55
CA GLU A 158 0.31 -8.95 -14.75
C GLU A 158 -1.03 -9.12 -14.02
N LEU A 159 -2.10 -9.30 -14.80
CA LEU A 159 -3.45 -9.53 -14.28
C LEU A 159 -3.53 -10.78 -13.38
N SER A 160 -2.75 -11.83 -13.67
CA SER A 160 -2.64 -13.04 -12.85
C SER A 160 -2.01 -12.75 -11.49
N ALA A 161 -0.86 -12.05 -11.48
CA ALA A 161 -0.15 -11.68 -10.26
C ALA A 161 -0.95 -10.66 -9.40
N GLY A 162 -1.74 -9.80 -10.04
CA GLY A 162 -2.70 -8.91 -9.37
C GLY A 162 -3.85 -9.69 -8.72
N LYS A 163 -4.43 -10.65 -9.44
CA LYS A 163 -5.52 -11.52 -8.93
C LYS A 163 -5.07 -12.36 -7.74
N ASP A 164 -3.90 -12.97 -7.81
CA ASP A 164 -3.38 -13.79 -6.72
C ASP A 164 -3.01 -12.94 -5.50
N ALA A 165 -2.40 -11.76 -5.70
CA ALA A 165 -2.15 -10.81 -4.63
C ALA A 165 -3.44 -10.33 -3.95
N GLY A 166 -4.47 -10.01 -4.75
CA GLY A 166 -5.79 -9.63 -4.26
C GLY A 166 -6.47 -10.75 -3.45
N ARG A 167 -6.42 -12.00 -3.95
CA ARG A 167 -6.96 -13.17 -3.24
C ARG A 167 -6.25 -13.38 -1.90
N ASN A 168 -4.92 -13.35 -1.89
CA ASN A 168 -4.15 -13.53 -0.67
C ASN A 168 -4.41 -12.40 0.34
N SER A 169 -4.52 -11.17 -0.13
CA SER A 169 -4.87 -10.05 0.72
C SER A 169 -6.28 -10.18 1.31
N LEU A 170 -7.27 -10.60 0.52
CA LEU A 170 -8.64 -10.79 0.99
C LEU A 170 -8.72 -11.89 2.05
N ILE A 171 -8.06 -13.03 1.81
CA ILE A 171 -7.98 -14.14 2.76
C ILE A 171 -7.34 -13.66 4.07
N SER A 172 -6.22 -12.93 3.99
CA SER A 172 -5.55 -12.37 5.16
C SER A 172 -6.44 -11.41 5.95
N THR A 173 -7.18 -10.53 5.26
CA THR A 173 -8.12 -9.60 5.92
C THR A 173 -9.27 -10.32 6.61
N ILE A 174 -9.83 -11.36 5.99
CA ILE A 174 -10.91 -12.16 6.61
C ILE A 174 -10.38 -12.88 7.84
N ILE A 175 -9.23 -13.54 7.74
CA ILE A 175 -8.61 -14.25 8.88
C ILE A 175 -8.28 -13.25 9.98
N GLY A 176 -7.66 -12.11 9.66
CA GLY A 176 -7.37 -11.04 10.61
C GLY A 176 -8.62 -10.51 11.30
N GLY A 177 -9.72 -10.32 10.54
CA GLY A 177 -11.02 -9.92 11.08
C GLY A 177 -11.64 -10.96 12.01
N CYS A 178 -11.59 -12.25 11.65
CA CYS A 178 -12.06 -13.34 12.50
C CYS A 178 -11.25 -13.45 13.80
N VAL A 179 -9.93 -13.32 13.71
CA VAL A 179 -9.04 -13.33 14.88
C VAL A 179 -9.36 -12.13 15.77
N ALA A 180 -9.46 -10.92 15.20
CA ALA A 180 -9.81 -9.72 15.96
C ALA A 180 -11.18 -9.83 16.65
N PHE A 181 -12.16 -10.47 16.01
CA PHE A 181 -13.47 -10.74 16.61
C PHE A 181 -13.36 -11.64 17.85
N VAL A 182 -12.58 -12.72 17.77
CA VAL A 182 -12.34 -13.60 18.93
C VAL A 182 -11.63 -12.85 20.06
N PHE A 183 -10.61 -12.06 19.73
CA PHE A 183 -9.90 -11.23 20.72
C PHE A 183 -10.79 -10.16 21.35
N TYR A 184 -11.69 -9.54 20.57
CA TYR A 184 -12.66 -8.59 21.09
C TYR A 184 -13.54 -9.24 22.18
N TRP A 185 -14.09 -10.43 21.90
CA TRP A 185 -14.87 -11.17 22.90
C TRP A 185 -14.04 -11.60 24.11
N ALA A 186 -12.76 -11.95 23.92
CA ALA A 186 -11.85 -12.26 25.02
C ALA A 186 -11.58 -11.03 25.91
N ILE A 187 -11.47 -9.83 25.33
CA ILE A 187 -11.30 -8.57 26.08
C ILE A 187 -12.59 -8.21 26.83
N VAL A 188 -13.75 -8.30 26.17
CA VAL A 188 -15.06 -7.99 26.79
C VAL A 188 -15.38 -8.95 27.94
N ALA A 189 -14.93 -10.22 27.87
CA ALA A 189 -15.15 -11.21 28.92
C ALA A 189 -14.28 -11.00 30.19
N VAL A 190 -13.18 -10.24 30.12
CA VAL A 190 -12.24 -10.04 31.25
C VAL A 190 -12.16 -8.55 31.62
N PRO A 191 -13.02 -8.05 32.53
CA PRO A 191 -13.12 -6.63 32.87
C PRO A 191 -12.07 -6.11 33.88
N TYR A 192 -10.94 -6.81 34.09
CA TYR A 192 -9.89 -6.35 35.00
C TYR A 192 -8.66 -5.83 34.25
N LEU A 193 -8.42 -4.51 34.39
CA LEU A 193 -7.37 -3.67 33.80
C LEU A 193 -5.93 -4.23 33.87
N ARG A 194 -5.66 -5.24 34.71
CA ARG A 194 -4.33 -5.88 34.85
C ARG A 194 -4.03 -6.88 33.73
N SER A 195 -5.03 -7.57 33.17
CA SER A 195 -4.83 -8.56 32.08
C SER A 195 -4.61 -7.94 30.70
N LEU A 196 -5.03 -6.69 30.50
CA LEU A 196 -4.94 -5.99 29.21
C LEU A 196 -3.47 -5.70 28.83
N SER A 197 -2.65 -5.37 29.82
CA SER A 197 -1.22 -5.06 29.63
C SER A 197 -0.38 -6.27 29.20
N SER A 198 -0.68 -7.47 29.72
CA SER A 198 0.03 -8.71 29.36
C SER A 198 -0.34 -9.20 27.96
N SER A 199 -1.61 -9.08 27.55
CA SER A 199 -2.09 -9.57 26.24
C SER A 199 -1.60 -8.73 25.06
N ILE A 200 -1.41 -7.43 25.26
CA ILE A 200 -0.81 -6.51 24.27
C ILE A 200 0.69 -6.78 24.07
N LEU A 201 1.40 -7.18 25.13
CA LEU A 201 2.83 -7.51 25.04
C LEU A 201 3.10 -8.88 24.40
N LEU A 202 2.18 -9.85 24.58
CA LEU A 202 2.32 -11.21 24.04
C LEU A 202 1.94 -11.33 22.56
N SER A 203 0.99 -10.51 22.08
CA SER A 203 0.54 -10.53 20.68
C SER A 203 1.68 -10.34 19.65
N PRO A 204 2.60 -9.36 19.81
CA PRO A 204 3.74 -9.20 18.93
C PRO A 204 4.70 -10.41 18.96
N CYS A 205 4.89 -11.04 20.11
CA CYS A 205 5.82 -12.16 20.26
C CYS A 205 5.32 -13.44 19.57
N ILE A 206 4.02 -13.71 19.62
CA ILE A 206 3.40 -14.87 18.94
C ILE A 206 3.44 -14.68 17.42
N TRP A 207 3.20 -13.45 16.95
CA TRP A 207 3.33 -13.11 15.53
C TRP A 207 4.78 -13.16 15.04
N ALA A 208 5.73 -12.69 15.84
CA ALA A 208 7.16 -12.81 15.55
C ALA A 208 7.60 -14.27 15.40
N GLN A 209 7.09 -15.18 16.23
CA GLN A 209 7.35 -16.63 16.11
C GLN A 209 6.70 -17.25 14.88
N THR A 210 5.48 -16.84 14.52
CA THR A 210 4.77 -17.40 13.36
C THR A 210 5.45 -17.00 12.04
N PHE A 211 6.03 -15.78 11.96
CA PHE A 211 6.73 -15.30 10.77
C PHE A 211 8.17 -15.82 10.64
N SER A 212 8.78 -16.27 11.75
CA SER A 212 10.13 -16.87 11.75
C SER A 212 10.14 -18.39 11.57
N LEU A 213 8.97 -19.03 11.45
CA LEU A 213 8.90 -20.43 11.03
C LEU A 213 9.30 -20.55 9.56
N PRO A 214 10.36 -21.31 9.22
CA PRO A 214 10.71 -21.55 7.84
C PRO A 214 9.55 -22.28 7.16
N LEU A 215 9.09 -21.74 6.02
CA LEU A 215 8.11 -22.40 5.16
C LEU A 215 8.55 -23.85 4.93
N PRO A 216 7.66 -24.85 5.09
CA PRO A 216 8.01 -26.23 4.80
C PRO A 216 8.49 -26.31 3.36
N ARG A 217 9.75 -26.68 3.20
CA ARG A 217 10.41 -26.99 1.93
C ARG A 217 9.46 -27.93 1.18
N ARG A 218 8.88 -27.47 0.06
CA ARG A 218 8.22 -28.39 -0.89
C ARG A 218 9.28 -29.43 -1.25
N SER A 219 9.11 -30.64 -0.72
CA SER A 219 9.92 -31.79 -1.07
C SER A 219 9.82 -31.96 -2.59
N THR A 220 10.93 -31.77 -3.26
CA THR A 220 11.24 -32.40 -4.53
C THR A 220 10.86 -33.89 -4.42
N LEU A 221 9.74 -34.27 -5.01
CA LEU A 221 9.41 -35.66 -5.28
C LEU A 221 9.44 -35.86 -6.79
N GLY A 222 10.21 -36.88 -7.17
CA GLY A 222 10.81 -37.03 -8.48
C GLY A 222 9.84 -37.24 -9.63
N LEU A 223 10.29 -36.73 -10.78
CA LEU A 223 10.03 -37.34 -12.07
C LEU A 223 11.40 -37.70 -12.65
N ARG A 224 11.73 -38.99 -12.50
CA ARG A 224 12.51 -39.70 -13.52
C ARG A 224 11.63 -39.89 -14.74
#